data_AF-K0VN22-F1
#
_entry.id   AF-K0VN22-F1
#
_cell.length_a   1.000
_cell.length_b   1.000
_cell.length_c   1.000
_cell.angle_alpha   90.00
_cell.angle_beta   90.00
_cell.angle_gamma   90.00
#
_symmetry.space_group_name_H-M   'P 1'
#
loop_
_entity.id
_entity.type
_entity.pdbx_description
1 polymer ?
#
loop_
_entity_poly.entity_id
_entity_poly.type
_entity_poly.pdbx_seq_one_letter_code
_entity_poly.pdbx_strand_id
1 'polypeptide(L)'
;DRSIRQMLSPQTRRMDRVTEAPVPGYIYRTSAPSCLIVPAGFVPDKVKPFTGVLNKVAGWAFKKDGSITIGPFPAGFPVNALTNTELLPDNDDEDKFANYKRLIANGPALIGAFSELGGQCTPEELADPAVLAKAEKVVRDTKLIDRLVGLSKCPDYVVNGGHTFGADLTQSDKNALISYLKQF
;
A
#
# COMPACT_ATOMS: atom_id res chain seq x y z
N ASP A 1 3.42 -7.52 29.69
CA ASP A 1 3.41 -6.14 30.25
C ASP A 1 3.70 -5.07 29.20
N ARG A 2 4.89 -5.06 28.59
CA ARG A 2 5.30 -4.06 27.59
C ARG A 2 4.29 -3.86 26.45
N SER A 3 3.81 -4.93 25.83
CA SER A 3 2.86 -4.84 24.70
C SER A 3 1.50 -4.24 25.10
N ILE A 4 0.98 -4.56 26.29
CA ILE A 4 -0.28 -4.00 26.80
C ILE A 4 -0.12 -2.50 27.03
N ARG A 5 1.02 -2.08 27.61
CA ARG A 5 1.34 -0.66 27.78
C ARG A 5 1.45 0.08 26.44
N GLN A 6 2.09 -0.52 25.44
CA GLN A 6 2.22 0.06 24.10
C GLN A 6 0.90 0.08 23.31
N MET A 7 -0.05 -0.81 23.63
CA MET A 7 -1.40 -0.79 23.10
C MET A 7 -2.17 0.43 23.62
N LEU A 8 -2.15 0.66 24.95
CA LEU A 8 -2.81 1.79 25.63
C LEU A 8 -2.06 3.13 25.51
N SER A 9 -0.78 3.11 25.14
CA SER A 9 0.04 4.30 24.93
C SER A 9 0.80 4.20 23.60
N PRO A 10 0.13 4.49 22.46
CA PRO A 10 0.68 4.36 21.12
C PRO A 10 2.01 5.06 20.89
N GLN A 11 2.23 6.23 21.51
CA GLN A 11 3.45 7.01 21.45
C GLN A 11 4.70 6.29 21.99
N THR A 12 4.51 5.20 22.75
CA THR A 12 5.59 4.38 23.30
C THR A 12 5.92 3.16 22.43
N ARG A 13 5.22 2.99 21.30
CA ARG A 13 5.51 1.96 20.31
C ARG A 13 6.88 2.22 19.66
N ARG A 14 7.43 1.18 19.02
CA ARG A 14 8.54 1.37 18.09
C ARG A 14 8.13 2.40 17.04
N MET A 15 9.01 3.33 16.71
CA MET A 15 8.75 4.34 15.69
C MET A 15 9.35 3.89 14.34
N ASP A 16 8.58 4.04 13.27
CA ASP A 16 9.10 4.03 11.91
C ASP A 16 9.74 5.39 11.62
N ARG A 17 10.99 5.39 11.13
CA ARG A 17 11.79 6.61 10.94
C ARG A 17 12.08 6.94 9.48
N VAL A 18 11.52 6.16 8.56
CA VAL A 18 11.78 6.30 7.11
C VAL A 18 10.74 7.24 6.47
N THR A 19 9.72 7.67 7.23
CA THR A 19 8.75 8.70 6.87
C THR A 19 9.28 10.11 7.19
N GLU A 20 8.68 11.15 6.59
CA GLU A 20 9.07 12.56 6.82
C GLU A 20 9.00 12.93 8.31
N ALA A 21 7.96 12.50 9.00
CA ALA A 21 7.86 12.52 10.46
C ALA A 21 7.78 11.09 11.00
N PRO A 22 8.52 10.73 12.07
CA PRO A 22 8.46 9.38 12.62
C PRO A 22 7.05 9.00 13.07
N VAL A 23 6.57 7.82 12.65
CA VAL A 23 5.22 7.33 12.98
C VAL A 23 5.25 6.17 13.98
N PRO A 24 4.35 6.11 14.97
CA PRO A 24 4.31 5.05 15.96
C PRO A 24 3.78 3.73 15.37
N GLY A 25 4.67 2.76 15.24
CA GLY A 25 4.42 1.41 14.72
C GLY A 25 5.45 1.02 13.67
N TYR A 26 5.07 0.18 12.71
CA TYR A 26 5.95 -0.21 11.61
C TYR A 26 5.19 -0.26 10.28
N ILE A 27 5.87 0.18 9.23
CA ILE A 27 5.40 0.05 7.85
C ILE A 27 6.20 -1.09 7.20
N TYR A 28 5.51 -2.13 6.74
CA TYR A 28 6.15 -3.18 5.97
C TYR A 28 6.61 -2.65 4.62
N ARG A 29 7.87 -2.94 4.29
CA ARG A 29 8.51 -2.54 3.04
C ARG A 29 9.12 -3.75 2.37
N THR A 30 9.17 -3.72 1.04
CA THR A 30 9.87 -4.73 0.25
C THR A 30 11.34 -4.76 0.64
N SER A 31 11.91 -5.96 0.81
CA SER A 31 13.34 -6.12 1.12
C SER A 31 14.22 -6.08 -0.12
N ALA A 32 13.62 -6.22 -1.30
CA ALA A 32 14.28 -6.28 -2.59
C ALA A 32 13.37 -5.64 -3.66
N PRO A 33 13.91 -5.34 -4.85
CA PRO A 33 13.08 -5.01 -6.00
C PRO A 33 12.03 -6.10 -6.24
N SER A 34 10.80 -5.69 -6.53
CA SER A 34 9.67 -6.63 -6.59
C SER A 34 8.58 -6.15 -7.54
N CYS A 35 7.72 -7.08 -7.94
CA CYS A 35 6.55 -6.79 -8.75
C CYS A 35 5.31 -7.47 -8.17
N LEU A 36 4.15 -6.85 -8.39
CA LEU A 36 2.87 -7.49 -8.16
C LEU A 36 2.45 -8.23 -9.44
N ILE A 37 2.29 -9.54 -9.36
CA ILE A 37 1.87 -10.37 -10.48
C ILE A 37 0.53 -11.01 -10.14
N VAL A 38 -0.47 -10.78 -10.98
CA VAL A 38 -1.76 -11.47 -10.96
C VAL A 38 -1.77 -12.48 -12.11
N PRO A 39 -1.62 -13.79 -11.83
CA PRO A 39 -1.62 -14.81 -12.87
C PRO A 39 -2.96 -14.83 -13.63
N ALA A 40 -2.94 -15.28 -14.89
CA ALA A 40 -4.12 -15.27 -15.76
C ALA A 40 -5.37 -15.94 -15.14
N GLY A 41 -5.17 -17.00 -14.34
CA GLY A 41 -6.27 -17.69 -13.64
C GLY A 41 -7.01 -16.81 -12.61
N PHE A 42 -6.31 -15.83 -12.02
CA PHE A 42 -6.82 -14.93 -10.98
C PHE A 42 -7.29 -13.57 -11.54
N VAL A 43 -7.10 -13.32 -12.84
CA VAL A 43 -7.68 -12.15 -13.48
C VAL A 43 -9.21 -12.26 -13.41
N PRO A 44 -9.94 -11.19 -13.09
CA PRO A 44 -11.40 -11.23 -13.00
C PRO A 44 -12.03 -11.73 -14.31
N ASP A 45 -13.05 -12.59 -14.22
CA ASP A 45 -13.68 -13.23 -15.39
C ASP A 45 -14.26 -12.23 -16.40
N LYS A 46 -14.69 -11.05 -15.92
CA LYS A 46 -15.15 -9.95 -16.77
C LYS A 46 -14.03 -9.29 -17.57
N VAL A 47 -12.78 -9.39 -17.12
CA VAL A 47 -11.60 -8.77 -17.74
C VAL A 47 -10.87 -9.76 -18.64
N LYS A 48 -10.85 -11.06 -18.29
CA LYS A 48 -10.19 -12.14 -19.05
C LYS A 48 -10.40 -12.06 -20.57
N PRO A 49 -11.64 -11.88 -21.11
CA PRO A 49 -11.88 -11.84 -22.56
C PRO A 49 -11.22 -10.66 -23.28
N PHE A 50 -10.90 -9.59 -22.56
CA PHE A 50 -10.37 -8.34 -23.11
C PHE A 50 -8.84 -8.22 -22.94
N THR A 51 -8.20 -9.14 -22.22
CA THR A 51 -6.75 -9.11 -21.92
C THR A 51 -5.88 -8.95 -23.18
N GLY A 52 -6.23 -9.59 -24.29
CA GLY A 52 -5.50 -9.45 -25.55
C GLY A 52 -5.59 -8.04 -26.18
N VAL A 53 -6.74 -7.37 -26.04
CA VAL A 53 -6.89 -5.96 -26.46
C VAL A 53 -6.15 -5.04 -25.51
N LEU A 54 -6.26 -5.30 -24.20
CA LEU A 54 -5.59 -4.54 -23.15
C LEU A 54 -4.06 -4.66 -23.23
N ASN A 55 -3.50 -5.81 -23.64
CA ASN A 55 -2.08 -5.97 -23.89
C ASN A 55 -1.56 -5.02 -24.98
N LYS A 56 -2.38 -4.70 -26.00
CA LYS A 56 -1.96 -3.81 -27.09
C LYS A 56 -1.83 -2.35 -26.65
N VAL A 57 -2.71 -1.90 -25.75
CA VAL A 57 -2.77 -0.50 -25.28
C VAL A 57 -2.07 -0.27 -23.94
N ALA A 58 -1.95 -1.32 -23.13
CA ALA A 58 -1.40 -1.30 -21.78
C ALA A 58 -0.49 -2.52 -21.55
N GLY A 59 0.39 -2.81 -22.52
CA GLY A 59 1.35 -3.93 -22.47
C GLY A 59 2.36 -3.84 -21.32
N TRP A 60 2.50 -2.66 -20.72
CA TRP A 60 3.21 -2.47 -19.46
C TRP A 60 2.56 -3.29 -18.34
N ALA A 61 1.22 -3.32 -18.24
CA ALA A 61 0.48 -4.08 -17.25
C ALA A 61 0.04 -5.47 -17.73
N PHE A 62 -0.68 -5.52 -18.84
CA PHE A 62 -1.30 -6.74 -19.35
C PHE A 62 -0.31 -7.49 -20.23
N LYS A 63 0.02 -8.72 -19.86
CA LYS A 63 0.99 -9.56 -20.58
C LYS A 63 0.28 -10.46 -21.60
N LYS A 64 1.05 -11.00 -22.55
CA LYS A 64 0.52 -11.82 -23.65
C LYS A 64 -0.09 -13.13 -23.18
N ASP A 65 0.35 -13.65 -22.04
CA ASP A 65 -0.17 -14.85 -21.39
C ASP A 65 -1.48 -14.58 -20.62
N GLY A 66 -1.99 -13.35 -20.64
CA GLY A 66 -3.20 -12.93 -19.94
C GLY A 66 -2.97 -12.57 -18.46
N SER A 67 -1.73 -12.61 -17.96
CA SER A 67 -1.40 -12.12 -16.62
C SER A 67 -1.37 -10.59 -16.55
N ILE A 68 -1.50 -10.05 -15.35
CA ILE A 68 -1.32 -8.62 -15.06
C ILE A 68 -0.08 -8.48 -14.19
N THR A 69 0.80 -7.55 -14.54
CA THR A 69 2.03 -7.26 -13.80
C THR A 69 2.12 -5.77 -13.52
N ILE A 70 2.44 -5.40 -12.28
CA ILE A 70 2.64 -4.01 -11.87
C ILE A 70 3.99 -3.90 -11.17
N GLY A 71 4.80 -2.92 -11.59
CA GLY A 71 6.16 -2.73 -11.12
C GLY A 71 7.09 -2.29 -12.25
N PRO A 72 8.42 -2.37 -12.05
CA PRO A 72 9.07 -2.83 -10.83
C PRO A 72 9.00 -1.80 -9.71
N PHE A 73 8.81 -2.28 -8.48
CA PHE A 73 8.90 -1.48 -7.27
C PHE A 73 10.31 -1.59 -6.70
N PRO A 74 10.95 -0.48 -6.31
CA PRO A 74 12.27 -0.52 -5.70
C PRO A 74 12.23 -1.24 -4.34
N ALA A 75 13.41 -1.63 -3.85
CA ALA A 75 13.53 -2.04 -2.46
C ALA A 75 13.08 -0.90 -1.53
N GLY A 76 12.48 -1.23 -0.39
CA GLY A 76 11.93 -0.24 0.53
C GLY A 76 10.54 0.27 0.16
N PHE A 77 9.91 -0.22 -0.91
CA PHE A 77 8.56 0.18 -1.29
C PHE A 77 7.53 -0.27 -0.25
N PRO A 78 6.64 0.61 0.27
CA PRO A 78 5.64 0.23 1.27
C PRO A 78 4.63 -0.79 0.73
N VAL A 79 4.53 -1.96 1.36
CA VAL A 79 3.63 -3.04 0.90
C VAL A 79 2.17 -2.61 1.00
N ASN A 80 1.81 -2.00 2.13
CA ASN A 80 0.44 -1.54 2.39
C ASN A 80 -0.03 -0.44 1.44
N ALA A 81 0.87 0.23 0.72
CA ALA A 81 0.50 1.21 -0.29
C ALA A 81 -0.31 0.59 -1.43
N LEU A 82 -0.04 -0.67 -1.78
CA LEU A 82 -0.81 -1.37 -2.83
C LEU A 82 -2.06 -2.04 -2.27
N THR A 83 -1.99 -2.58 -1.05
CA THR A 83 -3.07 -3.44 -0.51
C THR A 83 -4.22 -2.66 0.12
N ASN A 84 -3.98 -1.43 0.60
CA ASN A 84 -4.98 -0.64 1.31
C ASN A 84 -5.56 0.50 0.46
N THR A 85 -5.25 0.53 -0.84
CA THR A 85 -5.83 1.52 -1.76
C THR A 85 -7.32 1.25 -1.95
N GLU A 86 -8.15 2.24 -1.65
CA GLU A 86 -9.58 2.20 -1.91
C GLU A 86 -9.86 2.44 -3.39
N LEU A 87 -10.01 1.36 -4.14
CA LEU A 87 -10.37 1.43 -5.56
C LEU A 87 -11.88 1.36 -5.80
N LEU A 88 -12.64 0.90 -4.81
CA LEU A 88 -14.09 0.77 -4.85
C LEU A 88 -14.66 1.35 -3.56
N PRO A 89 -15.77 2.11 -3.63
CA PRO A 89 -16.45 2.56 -2.41
C PRO A 89 -17.00 1.34 -1.66
N ASP A 90 -16.92 1.35 -0.33
CA ASP A 90 -17.55 0.27 0.43
C ASP A 90 -19.08 0.42 0.38
N ASN A 91 -19.78 -0.66 0.69
CA ASN A 91 -21.24 -0.69 0.62
C ASN A 91 -21.90 0.17 1.71
N ASP A 92 -21.17 0.47 2.78
CA ASP A 92 -21.56 1.27 3.94
C ASP A 92 -21.10 2.73 3.89
N ASP A 93 -20.37 3.15 2.86
CA ASP A 93 -20.03 4.56 2.64
C ASP A 93 -21.25 5.38 2.22
N GLU A 94 -21.62 6.37 3.05
CA GLU A 94 -22.72 7.30 2.78
C GLU A 94 -22.43 8.23 1.60
N ASP A 95 -21.15 8.57 1.35
CA ASP A 95 -20.73 9.46 0.26
C ASP A 95 -19.83 8.74 -0.76
N LYS A 96 -20.44 7.86 -1.55
CA LYS A 96 -19.78 7.19 -2.69
C LYS A 96 -19.21 8.19 -3.70
N PHE A 97 -19.79 9.38 -3.80
CA PHE A 97 -19.37 10.41 -4.74
C PHE A 97 -18.00 11.00 -4.37
N ALA A 98 -17.71 11.19 -3.08
CA ALA A 98 -16.40 11.59 -2.61
C ALA A 98 -15.30 10.60 -3.03
N ASN A 99 -15.54 9.29 -2.91
CA ASN A 99 -14.57 8.28 -3.33
C ASN A 99 -14.33 8.31 -4.85
N TYR A 100 -15.40 8.34 -5.66
CA TYR A 100 -15.28 8.47 -7.11
C TYR A 100 -14.53 9.74 -7.52
N LYS A 101 -14.77 10.87 -6.85
CA LYS A 101 -14.05 12.13 -7.11
C LYS A 101 -12.55 11.99 -6.82
N ARG A 102 -12.15 11.33 -5.73
CA ARG A 102 -10.74 11.06 -5.41
C ARG A 102 -10.09 10.14 -6.45
N LEU A 103 -10.80 9.10 -6.88
CA LEU A 103 -10.32 8.18 -7.93
C LEU A 103 -10.18 8.87 -9.29
N ILE A 104 -11.14 9.71 -9.69
CA ILE A 104 -11.05 10.47 -10.94
C ILE A 104 -9.89 11.47 -10.89
N ALA A 105 -9.68 12.14 -9.76
CA ALA A 105 -8.60 13.11 -9.60
C ALA A 105 -7.20 12.48 -9.62
N ASN A 106 -7.03 11.31 -8.98
CA ASN A 106 -5.71 10.67 -8.83
C ASN A 106 -5.45 9.57 -9.87
N GLY A 107 -6.49 8.99 -10.45
CA GLY A 107 -6.44 7.83 -11.34
C GLY A 107 -5.53 8.02 -12.56
N PRO A 108 -5.66 9.09 -13.36
CA PRO A 108 -4.79 9.33 -14.51
C PRO A 108 -3.31 9.42 -14.11
N ALA A 109 -3.02 10.06 -12.97
CA ALA A 109 -1.67 10.24 -12.47
C ALA A 109 -1.07 8.93 -11.93
N LEU A 110 -1.90 8.07 -11.31
CA LEU A 110 -1.50 6.71 -10.91
C LEU A 110 -1.23 5.82 -12.12
N ILE A 111 -2.15 5.80 -13.10
CA ILE A 111 -1.98 5.03 -14.33
C ILE A 111 -0.71 5.47 -15.06
N GLY A 112 -0.48 6.78 -15.14
CA GLY A 112 0.76 7.35 -15.69
C GLY A 112 2.01 6.85 -14.95
N ALA A 113 2.02 6.95 -13.61
CA ALA A 113 3.15 6.47 -12.80
C ALA A 113 3.42 4.96 -12.98
N PHE A 114 2.39 4.12 -12.96
CA PHE A 114 2.57 2.68 -13.18
C PHE A 114 2.99 2.35 -14.62
N SER A 115 2.48 3.09 -15.61
CA SER A 115 2.92 2.97 -17.00
C SER A 115 4.39 3.37 -17.17
N GLU A 116 4.85 4.39 -16.44
CA GLU A 116 6.25 4.82 -16.47
C GLU A 116 7.19 3.80 -15.82
N LEU A 117 6.75 3.07 -14.78
CA LEU A 117 7.49 1.93 -14.24
C LEU A 117 7.71 0.85 -15.31
N GLY A 118 6.75 0.66 -16.21
CA GLY A 118 6.94 -0.09 -17.46
C GLY A 118 6.76 -1.60 -17.37
N GLY A 119 6.54 -2.16 -16.17
CA GLY A 119 6.19 -3.56 -15.98
C GLY A 119 7.31 -4.55 -16.35
N GLN A 120 8.56 -4.11 -16.21
CA GLN A 120 9.76 -4.93 -16.35
C GLN A 120 9.97 -5.72 -15.04
N CYS A 121 9.72 -7.03 -15.09
CA CYS A 121 9.54 -7.88 -13.91
C CYS A 121 10.12 -9.29 -14.06
N THR A 122 10.87 -9.59 -15.12
CA THR A 122 11.65 -10.84 -15.14
C THR A 122 12.78 -10.77 -14.11
N PRO A 123 13.33 -11.92 -13.67
CA PRO A 123 14.48 -11.94 -12.75
C PRO A 123 15.67 -11.11 -13.26
N GLU A 124 15.94 -11.15 -14.57
CA GLU A 124 17.03 -10.39 -15.20
C GLU A 124 16.73 -8.89 -15.18
N GLU A 125 15.49 -8.49 -15.47
CA GLU A 125 15.07 -7.09 -15.42
C GLU A 125 15.11 -6.53 -13.99
N LEU A 126 14.73 -7.32 -12.99
CA LEU A 126 14.80 -6.93 -11.57
C LEU A 126 16.24 -6.89 -11.03
N ALA A 127 17.19 -7.53 -11.72
CA ALA A 127 18.60 -7.45 -11.41
C ALA A 127 19.31 -6.29 -12.14
N ASP A 128 18.69 -5.68 -13.15
CA ASP A 128 19.27 -4.60 -13.94
C ASP A 128 19.29 -3.26 -13.17
N PRO A 129 20.47 -2.70 -12.87
CA PRO A 129 20.60 -1.42 -12.16
C PRO A 129 19.88 -0.25 -12.85
N ALA A 130 19.79 -0.24 -14.18
CA ALA A 130 19.12 0.81 -14.93
C ALA A 130 17.60 0.78 -14.71
N VAL A 131 17.01 -0.42 -14.67
CA VAL A 131 15.59 -0.62 -14.37
C VAL A 131 15.28 -0.16 -12.94
N LEU A 132 16.16 -0.50 -11.99
CA LEU A 132 16.00 -0.09 -10.58
C LEU A 132 16.11 1.42 -10.39
N ALA A 133 17.13 2.05 -10.98
CA ALA A 133 17.33 3.50 -10.92
C ALA A 133 16.13 4.25 -11.54
N LYS A 134 15.59 3.73 -12.65
CA LYS A 134 14.37 4.26 -13.27
C LYS A 134 13.17 4.10 -12.33
N ALA A 135 12.95 2.93 -11.75
CA ALA A 135 11.83 2.67 -10.85
C ALA A 135 11.85 3.62 -9.65
N GLU A 136 13.01 3.79 -9.01
CA GLU A 136 13.17 4.74 -7.92
C GLU A 136 12.89 6.19 -8.35
N LYS A 137 13.38 6.60 -9.52
CA LYS A 137 13.14 7.93 -10.07
C LYS A 137 11.66 8.16 -10.30
N VAL A 138 10.97 7.23 -10.95
CA VAL A 138 9.52 7.32 -11.20
C VAL A 138 8.77 7.43 -9.87
N VAL A 139 9.03 6.55 -8.91
CA VAL A 139 8.37 6.59 -7.58
C VAL A 139 8.50 7.96 -6.91
N ARG A 140 9.70 8.56 -6.95
CA ARG A 140 9.98 9.89 -6.39
C ARG A 140 9.30 11.01 -7.19
N ASP A 141 9.55 11.08 -8.49
CA ASP A 141 9.13 12.19 -9.35
C ASP A 141 7.60 12.24 -9.49
N THR A 142 6.95 11.06 -9.53
CA THR A 142 5.49 10.99 -9.59
C THR A 142 4.83 11.05 -8.21
N LYS A 143 5.59 11.13 -7.11
CA LYS A 143 5.06 11.02 -5.74
C LYS A 143 4.10 9.83 -5.58
N LEU A 144 4.47 8.67 -6.13
CA LEU A 144 3.56 7.52 -6.24
C LEU A 144 3.04 7.08 -4.87
N ILE A 145 3.91 7.04 -3.86
CA ILE A 145 3.56 6.66 -2.49
C ILE A 145 2.53 7.63 -1.92
N ASP A 146 2.76 8.94 -2.01
CA ASP A 146 1.82 9.96 -1.48
C ASP A 146 0.44 9.88 -2.13
N ARG A 147 0.39 9.57 -3.44
CA ARG A 147 -0.88 9.39 -4.16
C ARG A 147 -1.63 8.14 -3.69
N LEU A 148 -0.92 7.04 -3.49
CA LEU A 148 -1.51 5.82 -2.92
C LEU A 148 -2.00 6.09 -1.48
N VAL A 149 -1.26 6.88 -0.68
CA VAL A 149 -1.68 7.30 0.68
C VAL A 149 -2.99 8.07 0.61
N GLY A 150 -3.10 9.03 -0.31
CA GLY A 150 -4.29 9.86 -0.47
C GLY A 150 -5.54 9.07 -0.90
N LEU A 151 -5.38 7.84 -1.39
CA LEU A 151 -6.45 6.92 -1.74
C LEU A 151 -6.61 5.77 -0.74
N SER A 152 -5.82 5.74 0.33
CA SER A 152 -5.86 4.65 1.31
C SER A 152 -6.95 4.88 2.34
N LYS A 153 -7.64 3.80 2.75
CA LYS A 153 -8.51 3.80 3.95
C LYS A 153 -7.72 3.94 5.24
N CYS A 154 -6.47 3.50 5.22
CA CYS A 154 -5.53 3.59 6.34
C CYS A 154 -4.33 4.42 5.89
N PRO A 155 -4.40 5.77 5.97
CA PRO A 155 -3.41 6.67 5.38
C PRO A 155 -2.05 6.61 6.09
N ASP A 156 -1.94 5.93 7.23
CA ASP A 156 -0.69 5.79 7.96
C ASP A 156 0.13 4.55 7.54
N TYR A 157 -0.48 3.56 6.86
CA TYR A 157 0.09 2.25 6.52
C TYR A 157 0.73 1.49 7.67
N VAL A 158 0.50 1.94 8.90
CA VAL A 158 1.06 1.34 10.09
C VAL A 158 0.28 0.08 10.37
N VAL A 159 0.93 -1.08 10.26
CA VAL A 159 0.28 -2.40 10.37
C VAL A 159 -0.45 -2.56 11.71
N ASN A 160 0.09 -1.94 12.76
CA ASN A 160 -0.48 -1.91 14.11
C ASN A 160 -1.04 -0.52 14.49
N GLY A 161 -1.41 0.28 13.49
CA GLY A 161 -1.87 1.66 13.63
C GLY A 161 -3.38 1.82 13.85
N GLY A 162 -4.15 0.73 13.69
CA GLY A 162 -5.62 0.74 13.81
C GLY A 162 -6.16 1.36 15.10
N HIS A 163 -7.49 1.47 15.23
CA HIS A 163 -8.15 2.21 16.31
C HIS A 163 -7.47 2.04 17.67
N THR A 164 -7.12 3.18 18.27
CA THR A 164 -6.36 3.20 19.51
C THR A 164 -7.22 2.68 20.65
N PHE A 165 -6.95 1.45 21.08
CA PHE A 165 -7.65 0.83 22.19
C PHE A 165 -7.24 1.48 23.52
N GLY A 166 -8.19 2.12 24.21
CA GLY A 166 -8.01 2.68 25.55
C GLY A 166 -6.93 3.77 25.64
N ALA A 167 -6.57 4.41 24.52
CA ALA A 167 -5.54 5.46 24.53
C ALA A 167 -5.98 6.73 25.25
N ASP A 168 -7.28 7.02 25.25
CA ASP A 168 -7.88 8.20 25.87
C ASP A 168 -8.15 8.01 27.39
N LEU A 169 -7.91 6.81 27.90
CA LEU A 169 -8.05 6.52 29.33
C LEU A 169 -7.06 7.34 30.16
N THR A 170 -7.45 7.66 31.40
CA THR A 170 -6.52 8.26 32.36
C THR A 170 -5.38 7.28 32.67
N GLN A 171 -4.24 7.79 33.15
CA GLN A 171 -3.13 6.90 33.50
C GLN A 171 -3.49 5.91 34.61
N SER A 172 -4.39 6.32 35.52
CA SER A 172 -4.95 5.44 36.56
C SER A 172 -5.74 4.28 35.95
N ASP A 173 -6.66 4.58 35.03
CA ASP A 173 -7.50 3.58 34.37
C ASP A 173 -6.68 2.66 33.47
N LYS A 174 -5.65 3.19 32.80
CA LYS A 174 -4.69 2.36 32.05
C LYS A 174 -4.00 1.35 32.96
N ASN A 175 -3.55 1.76 34.14
CA ASN A 175 -2.91 0.87 35.10
C ASN A 175 -3.88 -0.18 35.66
N ALA A 176 -5.13 0.20 35.92
CA ALA A 176 -6.18 -0.71 36.36
C ALA A 176 -6.48 -1.76 35.29
N LEU A 177 -6.68 -1.34 34.03
CA LEU A 177 -6.91 -2.22 32.90
C LEU A 177 -5.73 -3.16 32.63
N ILE A 178 -4.48 -2.67 32.71
CA ILE A 178 -3.29 -3.52 32.62
C ILE A 178 -3.30 -4.59 33.71
N SER A 179 -3.67 -4.22 34.94
CA SER A 179 -3.72 -5.15 36.07
C SER A 179 -4.79 -6.21 35.86
N TYR A 180 -5.97 -5.82 35.39
CA TYR A 180 -7.06 -6.74 35.05
C TYR A 180 -6.67 -7.73 33.94
N LEU A 181 -6.11 -7.24 32.83
CA LEU A 181 -5.73 -8.07 31.68
C LEU A 181 -4.61 -9.08 32.00
N LYS A 182 -3.84 -8.88 33.07
CA LYS A 182 -2.78 -9.80 33.51
C LYS A 182 -3.28 -10.95 34.40
N GLN A 183 -4.55 -10.90 34.83
CA GLN A 183 -5.13 -11.94 35.69
C GLN A 183 -5.56 -13.19 34.89
N PHE A 184 -5.57 -13.11 33.57
CA PHE A 184 -5.84 -14.19 32.63
C PHE A 184 -4.57 -14.51 31.82
#